data_AF-A0A951CLZ2-F1
#
_entry.id   AF-A0A951CLZ2-F1
#
_cell.length_a   1.000
_cell.length_b   1.000
_cell.length_c   1.000
_cell.angle_alpha   90.00
_cell.angle_beta   90.00
_cell.angle_gamma   90.00
#
_symmetry.space_group_name_H-M   'P 1'
#
loop_
_entity.id
_entity.type
_entity.pdbx_description
1 polymer ?
#
loop_
_entity_poly.entity_id
_entity_poly.type
_entity_poly.pdbx_seq_one_letter_code
_entity_poly.pdbx_strand_id
1 'polypeptide(L)'
;MNDDERHLVGAFLYGQTLLNIDDTGLTEDNQLDDLVTVATLCLKVKAITAAGDTLEQLCLHRLATLTEEVLFTGAVRSRQAVKQWLIARAELLELKLATH
;
A
#
# COMPACT_ATOMS: atom_id res chain seq x y z
N MET A 1 17.23 -4.65 -4.32
CA MET A 1 15.98 -5.07 -4.99
C MET A 1 16.30 -5.55 -6.39
N ASN A 2 15.88 -6.75 -6.79
CA ASN A 2 16.04 -7.29 -8.15
C ASN A 2 14.90 -6.82 -9.08
N ASP A 3 14.93 -7.21 -10.36
CA ASP A 3 13.94 -6.76 -11.35
C ASP A 3 12.52 -7.28 -11.08
N ASP A 4 12.38 -8.51 -10.59
CA ASP A 4 11.08 -9.10 -10.26
C ASP A 4 10.44 -8.39 -9.06
N GLU A 5 11.24 -8.12 -8.02
CA GLU A 5 10.85 -7.34 -6.84
C GLU A 5 10.44 -5.92 -7.21
N ARG A 6 11.18 -5.26 -8.12
CA ARG A 6 10.82 -3.93 -8.65
C ARG A 6 9.48 -3.96 -9.38
N HIS A 7 9.23 -4.96 -10.22
CA HIS A 7 7.93 -5.13 -10.89
C HIS A 7 6.79 -5.36 -9.89
N LEU A 8 7.01 -6.17 -8.86
CA LEU A 8 6.03 -6.40 -7.79
C LEU A 8 5.70 -5.11 -7.02
N VAL A 9 6.71 -4.31 -6.67
CA VAL A 9 6.51 -3.00 -6.04
C VAL A 9 5.75 -2.07 -6.98
N GLY A 10 6.10 -2.02 -8.26
CA GLY A 10 5.38 -1.23 -9.26
C GLY A 10 3.90 -1.63 -9.36
N ALA A 11 3.62 -2.93 -9.45
CA ALA A 11 2.26 -3.47 -9.47
C ALA A 11 1.49 -3.14 -8.20
N PHE A 12 2.11 -3.24 -7.02
CA PHE A 12 1.50 -2.86 -5.75
C PHE A 12 1.11 -1.37 -5.72
N LEU A 13 2.02 -0.49 -6.15
CA LEU A 13 1.75 0.95 -6.18
C LEU A 13 0.65 1.32 -7.18
N TYR A 14 0.62 0.65 -8.33
CA TYR A 14 -0.47 0.80 -9.29
C TYR A 14 -1.80 0.29 -8.72
N GLY A 15 -1.80 -0.88 -8.09
CA GLY A 15 -2.99 -1.47 -7.48
C GLY A 15 -3.64 -0.55 -6.43
N GLN A 16 -2.85 0.21 -5.66
CA GLN A 16 -3.39 1.21 -4.73
C GLN A 16 -4.25 2.29 -5.42
N THR A 17 -4.00 2.60 -6.70
CA THR A 17 -4.79 3.58 -7.44
C THR A 17 -6.14 3.04 -7.93
N LEU A 18 -6.33 1.73 -7.86
CA LEU A 18 -7.59 1.05 -8.21
C LEU A 18 -8.55 1.00 -7.01
N LEU A 19 -8.06 1.27 -5.80
CA LEU A 19 -8.87 1.24 -4.60
C LEU A 19 -9.72 2.51 -4.47
N ASN A 20 -11.04 2.34 -4.36
CA ASN A 20 -11.96 3.40 -3.98
C ASN A 20 -12.00 3.50 -2.45
N ILE A 21 -11.38 4.54 -1.90
CA ILE A 21 -11.27 4.77 -0.45
C ILE A 21 -11.86 6.15 -0.12
N ASP A 22 -12.74 6.20 0.88
CA ASP A 22 -13.22 7.44 1.50
C ASP A 22 -12.53 7.68 2.86
N ASP A 23 -12.93 8.74 3.57
CA ASP A 23 -12.36 9.12 4.86
C ASP A 23 -12.46 8.03 5.94
N THR A 24 -13.28 7.00 5.73
CA THR A 24 -13.60 5.93 6.69
C THR A 24 -13.10 4.55 6.27
N GLY A 25 -12.77 4.32 5.01
CA GLY A 25 -12.21 3.06 4.53
C GLY A 25 -12.57 2.77 3.07
N LEU A 26 -12.62 1.49 2.72
CA LEU A 26 -13.08 1.04 1.40
C LEU A 26 -14.54 1.42 1.17
N THR A 27 -14.85 1.91 -0.03
CA THR A 27 -16.23 2.10 -0.50
C THR A 27 -16.78 0.82 -1.13
N GLU A 28 -18.09 0.77 -1.33
CA GLU A 28 -18.79 -0.38 -1.95
C GLU A 28 -18.50 -0.53 -3.45
N ASP A 29 -17.93 0.49 -4.10
CA ASP A 29 -17.65 0.51 -5.55
C ASP A 29 -16.39 -0.27 -5.94
N ASN A 30 -15.65 -0.80 -4.97
CA ASN A 30 -14.46 -1.61 -5.23
C ASN A 30 -14.83 -2.94 -5.89
N GLN A 31 -14.09 -3.33 -6.93
CA GLN A 31 -14.20 -4.66 -7.50
C GLN A 31 -13.48 -5.68 -6.60
N LEU A 32 -14.10 -6.83 -6.37
CA LEU A 32 -13.52 -7.89 -5.52
C LEU A 32 -12.14 -8.34 -6.03
N ASP A 33 -11.98 -8.44 -7.35
CA ASP A 33 -10.71 -8.85 -7.97
C ASP A 33 -9.58 -7.84 -7.69
N ASP A 34 -9.89 -6.54 -7.67
CA ASP A 34 -8.92 -5.49 -7.32
C ASP A 34 -8.53 -5.60 -5.84
N LEU A 35 -9.50 -5.80 -4.95
CA LEU A 35 -9.24 -6.00 -3.52
C LEU A 35 -8.34 -7.21 -3.26
N VAL A 36 -8.63 -8.35 -3.88
CA VAL A 36 -7.85 -9.59 -3.75
C VAL A 36 -6.45 -9.41 -4.33
N THR A 37 -6.34 -8.74 -5.48
CA THR A 37 -5.05 -8.46 -6.12
C THR A 37 -4.18 -7.58 -5.23
N VAL A 38 -4.72 -6.47 -4.71
CA VAL A 38 -3.98 -5.55 -3.84
C VAL A 38 -3.62 -6.22 -2.51
N ALA A 39 -4.51 -7.02 -1.93
CA ALA A 39 -4.20 -7.81 -0.73
C ALA A 39 -3.00 -8.75 -0.96
N THR A 40 -3.00 -9.46 -2.08
CA THR A 40 -1.91 -10.36 -2.46
C THR A 40 -0.59 -9.62 -2.68
N LEU A 41 -0.64 -8.48 -3.35
CA LEU A 41 0.53 -7.63 -3.60
C LEU A 41 1.09 -7.03 -2.31
N CYS A 42 0.23 -6.61 -1.39
CA CYS A 42 0.61 -6.17 -0.05
C CYS A 42 1.45 -7.24 0.67
N LEU A 43 0.97 -8.49 0.72
CA LEU A 43 1.68 -9.58 1.39
C LEU A 43 3.06 -9.82 0.79
N LYS A 44 3.15 -9.80 -0.54
CA LYS A 44 4.41 -9.94 -1.27
C LYS A 44 5.36 -8.77 -0.98
N VAL A 45 4.88 -7.53 -1.04
CA VAL A 45 5.69 -6.33 -0.75
C VAL A 45 6.19 -6.32 0.69
N LYS A 46 5.34 -6.68 1.66
CA LYS A 46 5.76 -6.84 3.07
C LYS A 46 6.89 -7.86 3.21
N ALA A 47 6.77 -9.01 2.53
CA ALA A 47 7.79 -10.06 2.60
C ALA A 47 9.15 -9.60 2.06
N ILE A 48 9.18 -8.97 0.88
CA ILE A 48 10.44 -8.52 0.26
C ILE A 48 11.06 -7.30 0.96
N THR A 49 10.26 -6.55 1.74
CA THR A 49 10.72 -5.38 2.52
C THR A 49 10.91 -5.66 4.01
N ALA A 50 10.66 -6.89 4.47
CA ALA A 50 10.69 -7.23 5.90
C ALA A 50 12.05 -6.98 6.57
N ALA A 51 13.13 -7.14 5.81
CA ALA A 51 14.50 -6.86 6.24
C ALA A 51 15.09 -5.63 5.54
N GLY A 52 14.24 -4.71 5.08
CA GLY A 52 14.66 -3.50 4.37
C GLY A 52 15.49 -2.58 5.25
N ASP A 53 16.59 -2.06 4.72
CA ASP A 53 17.53 -1.17 5.42
C ASP A 53 17.61 0.23 4.79
N THR A 54 16.89 0.46 3.69
CA THR A 54 16.73 1.78 3.08
C THR A 54 15.42 2.44 3.49
N LEU A 55 15.41 3.78 3.52
CA LEU A 55 14.19 4.56 3.79
C LEU A 55 13.04 4.17 2.84
N GLU A 56 13.35 3.94 1.56
CA GLU A 56 12.35 3.51 0.59
C GLU A 56 11.73 2.16 0.98
N GLN A 57 12.54 1.17 1.36
CA GLN A 57 12.02 -0.15 1.76
C GLN A 57 11.21 -0.08 3.05
N LEU A 58 11.64 0.73 4.03
CA LEU A 58 10.89 0.96 5.27
C LEU A 58 9.52 1.61 5.00
N CYS A 59 9.49 2.63 4.13
CA CYS A 59 8.25 3.28 3.71
C CYS A 59 7.33 2.32 2.94
N LEU A 60 7.89 1.50 2.04
CA LEU A 60 7.12 0.48 1.31
C LEU A 60 6.51 -0.57 2.25
N HIS A 61 7.28 -1.04 3.24
CA HIS A 61 6.79 -1.99 4.24
C HIS A 61 5.63 -1.40 5.06
N ARG A 62 5.80 -0.16 5.53
CA ARG A 62 4.78 0.57 6.28
C ARG A 62 3.51 0.77 5.42
N LEU A 63 3.67 1.20 4.17
CA LEU A 63 2.55 1.41 3.26
C LEU A 63 1.79 0.10 2.96
N ALA A 64 2.51 -1.01 2.76
CA ALA A 64 1.88 -2.31 2.55
C ALA A 64 1.12 -2.79 3.80
N THR A 65 1.67 -2.57 4.99
CA THR A 65 1.00 -2.89 6.27
C THR A 65 -0.27 -2.06 6.46
N LEU A 66 -0.21 -0.75 6.22
CA LEU A 66 -1.38 0.13 6.31
C LEU A 66 -2.41 -0.16 5.21
N THR A 67 -1.98 -0.60 4.03
CA THR A 67 -2.90 -1.05 2.97
C THR A 67 -3.66 -2.29 3.43
N GLU A 68 -2.98 -3.26 4.04
CA GLU A 68 -3.63 -4.42 4.66
C GLU A 68 -4.68 -3.99 5.69
N GLU A 69 -4.32 -3.08 6.60
CA GLU A 69 -5.25 -2.54 7.60
C GLU A 69 -6.48 -1.89 6.95
N VAL A 70 -6.30 -1.08 5.90
CA VAL A 70 -7.43 -0.46 5.16
C VAL A 70 -8.29 -1.52 4.46
N LEU A 71 -7.69 -2.58 3.92
CA LEU A 71 -8.45 -3.68 3.33
C LEU A 71 -9.26 -4.44 4.40
N PHE A 72 -8.71 -4.62 5.60
CA PHE A 72 -9.44 -5.20 6.74
C PHE A 72 -10.49 -4.25 7.33
N THR A 73 -10.33 -2.94 7.24
CA THR A 73 -11.35 -1.97 7.70
C THR A 73 -12.58 -1.93 6.79
N GLY A 74 -12.55 -2.57 5.62
CA GLY A 74 -13.78 -2.95 4.91
C GLY A 74 -14.76 -3.75 5.79
N ALA A 75 -14.25 -4.48 6.81
CA ALA A 75 -15.07 -5.12 7.83
C ALA A 75 -15.38 -4.22 9.04
N VAL A 76 -14.51 -3.24 9.36
CA VAL A 76 -14.65 -2.30 10.48
C VAL A 76 -14.10 -0.93 10.08
N ARG A 77 -14.97 -0.04 9.59
CA ARG A 77 -14.58 1.31 9.11
C ARG A 77 -13.69 2.04 10.13
N SER A 78 -12.56 2.61 9.68
CA SER A 78 -11.57 3.29 10.55
C SER A 78 -10.92 4.49 9.86
N ARG A 79 -11.28 5.70 10.33
CA ARG A 79 -10.68 6.96 9.86
C ARG A 79 -9.19 7.07 10.17
N GLN A 80 -8.76 6.49 11.29
CA GLN A 80 -7.36 6.55 11.71
C GLN A 80 -6.47 5.72 10.78
N ALA A 81 -6.92 4.54 10.36
CA ALA A 81 -6.19 3.70 9.41
C ALA A 81 -6.03 4.40 8.05
N VAL A 82 -7.12 4.95 7.51
CA VAL A 82 -7.09 5.72 6.24
C VAL A 82 -6.13 6.91 6.36
N LYS A 83 -6.19 7.66 7.45
CA LYS A 83 -5.29 8.80 7.66
C LYS A 83 -3.82 8.39 7.68
N GLN A 84 -3.48 7.31 8.39
CA GLN A 84 -2.11 6.80 8.43
C GLN A 84 -1.65 6.31 7.05
N TRP A 85 -2.55 5.63 6.32
CA TRP A 85 -2.29 5.18 4.96
C TRP A 85 -2.00 6.35 4.00
N LEU A 86 -2.81 7.41 4.03
CA LEU A 86 -2.59 8.62 3.22
C LEU A 86 -1.24 9.29 3.54
N ILE A 87 -0.85 9.36 4.82
CA ILE A 87 0.44 9.90 5.24
C ILE A 87 1.60 9.06 4.68
N ALA A 88 1.55 7.73 4.86
CA ALA A 88 2.61 6.85 4.36
C ALA A 88 2.75 6.91 2.82
N ARG A 89 1.64 7.07 2.10
CA ARG A 89 1.65 7.26 0.65
C ARG A 89 2.30 8.58 0.24
N ALA A 90 2.04 9.66 0.97
CA ALA A 90 2.66 10.96 0.73
C ALA A 90 4.18 10.93 0.99
N GLU A 91 4.62 10.35 2.12
CA GLU A 91 6.05 10.19 2.44
C GLU A 91 6.81 9.43 1.34
N LEU A 92 6.23 8.36 0.80
CA LEU A 92 6.85 7.60 -0.28
C LEU A 92 6.95 8.41 -1.59
N LEU A 93 5.94 9.23 -1.90
CA LEU A 93 5.98 10.12 -3.06
C LEU A 93 7.05 11.19 -2.92
N GLU A 94 7.18 11.79 -1.74
CA GLU A 94 8.22 12.78 -1.44
C GLU A 94 9.62 12.19 -1.59
N LEU A 95 9.85 10.98 -1.08
CA LEU A 95 11.13 10.28 -1.24
C LEU A 95 11.49 10.08 -2.72
N LYS A 96 10.53 9.63 -3.53
CA LYS A 96 10.74 9.41 -4.98
C LYS A 96 11.03 10.70 -5.73
N LEU A 97 10.38 11.81 -5.35
CA LEU A 97 10.66 13.12 -5.95
C LEU A 97 12.04 13.65 -5.56
N ALA A 98 12.51 13.39 -4.34
CA ALA A 98 13.82 13.84 -3.86
C ALA A 98 14.99 13.04 -4.45
N THR A 99 14.75 11.90 -5.09
CA THR A 99 15.78 11.07 -5.72
C THR A 99 15.98 11.34 -7.22
N HIS A 100 15.28 12.33 -7.77
CA HIS A 100 15.37 12.80 -9.16
C HIS A 100 15.88 14.24 -9.23
#